data_AF-A0A9X4G622-F1
#
_entry.id   AF-A0A9X4G622-F1
#
_cell.length_a   1.000
_cell.length_b   1.000
_cell.length_c   1.000
_cell.angle_alpha   90.00
_cell.angle_beta   90.00
_cell.angle_gamma   90.00
#
_symmetry.space_group_name_H-M   'P 1'
#
loop_
_entity.id
_entity.type
_entity.pdbx_description
1 polymer ?
#
loop_
_entity_poly.entity_id
_entity_poly.type
_entity_poly.pdbx_seq_one_letter_code
_entity_poly.pdbx_strand_id
1 'polypeptide(L)'
;MTIGTRESLLANNKPKLKKIKIGDAEYFIRELNVGDMNRSLYGQQKVMCELAEAQGIVLNYDNPEELVKQLSKVYDPYRLARNLALRLCDADGNNLFDFENVDDLEALSRLDKSVSEELSSALMDEEPKN
;
A
#
# COMPACT_ATOMS: atom_id res chain seq x y z
N MET A 1 -9.58 35.31 -5.61
CA MET A 1 -9.78 33.97 -5.04
C MET A 1 -10.31 33.10 -6.16
N THR A 2 -9.56 32.10 -6.61
CA THR A 2 -10.01 31.22 -7.70
C THR A 2 -10.95 30.19 -7.10
N ILE A 3 -12.16 30.06 -7.64
CA ILE A 3 -13.12 29.03 -7.22
C ILE A 3 -12.77 27.74 -7.96
N GLY A 4 -12.55 26.65 -7.22
CA GLY A 4 -12.28 25.34 -7.83
C GLY A 4 -13.55 24.72 -8.44
N THR A 5 -13.39 24.02 -9.56
CA THR A 5 -14.44 23.18 -10.18
C THR A 5 -14.14 21.69 -10.02
N ARG A 6 -15.14 20.84 -10.28
CA ARG A 6 -14.97 19.38 -10.34
C ARG A 6 -13.80 18.99 -11.25
N GLU A 7 -13.73 19.60 -12.42
CA GLU A 7 -12.72 19.30 -13.44
C GLU A 7 -11.34 19.69 -12.94
N SER A 8 -11.20 20.89 -12.34
CA SER A 8 -9.92 21.33 -11.77
C SER A 8 -9.48 20.47 -10.58
N LEU A 9 -10.42 19.98 -9.77
CA LEU A 9 -10.12 19.08 -8.65
C LEU A 9 -9.55 17.75 -9.17
N LEU A 10 -10.24 17.12 -10.13
CA LEU A 10 -9.86 15.81 -10.67
C LEU A 10 -8.59 15.87 -11.53
N ALA A 11 -8.37 16.98 -12.25
CA ALA A 11 -7.20 17.13 -13.11
C ALA A 11 -5.92 17.46 -12.32
N ASN A 12 -6.02 18.32 -11.30
CA ASN A 12 -4.84 18.90 -10.64
C ASN A 12 -4.43 18.18 -9.35
N ASN A 13 -5.24 17.25 -8.83
CA ASN A 13 -4.99 16.55 -7.57
C ASN A 13 -4.79 15.04 -7.76
N LYS A 14 -4.21 14.65 -8.90
CA LYS A 14 -3.70 13.28 -9.08
C LYS A 14 -2.53 13.04 -8.12
N PRO A 15 -2.27 11.77 -7.71
CA PRO A 15 -1.12 11.45 -6.89
C PRO A 15 0.17 11.97 -7.50
N LYS A 16 1.03 12.59 -6.69
CA LYS A 16 2.35 13.00 -7.17
C LYS A 16 3.20 11.77 -7.43
N LEU A 17 4.01 11.84 -8.48
CA LEU A 17 4.95 10.79 -8.85
C LEU A 17 6.37 11.27 -8.50
N LYS A 18 7.14 10.42 -7.84
CA LYS A 18 8.56 10.62 -7.57
C LYS A 18 9.36 9.55 -8.29
N LYS A 19 10.38 9.99 -9.03
CA LYS A 19 11.31 9.09 -9.70
C LYS A 19 12.29 8.53 -8.68
N ILE A 20 12.53 7.23 -8.73
CA ILE A 20 13.51 6.53 -7.91
C ILE A 20 14.38 5.65 -8.80
N LYS A 21 15.59 5.33 -8.33
CA LYS A 21 16.49 4.42 -9.04
C LYS A 21 16.63 3.14 -8.25
N ILE A 22 16.23 2.01 -8.83
CA ILE A 22 16.41 0.69 -8.23
C ILE A 22 17.38 -0.08 -9.12
N GLY A 23 18.60 -0.30 -8.62
CA GLY A 23 19.70 -0.84 -9.43
C GLY A 23 20.08 0.12 -10.57
N ASP A 24 20.00 -0.36 -11.81
CA ASP A 24 20.30 0.44 -13.01
C ASP A 24 19.06 0.98 -13.72
N ALA A 25 17.86 0.63 -13.25
CA ALA A 25 16.60 1.06 -13.84
C ALA A 25 15.93 2.17 -13.02
N GLU A 26 15.18 3.02 -13.73
CA GLU A 26 14.37 4.07 -13.14
C GLU A 26 12.93 3.60 -13.01
N TYR A 27 12.35 3.84 -11.84
CA TYR A 27 10.96 3.54 -11.52
C TYR A 27 10.29 4.80 -10.96
N PHE A 28 8.96 4.74 -10.81
CA PHE A 28 8.21 5.78 -10.15
C PHE A 28 7.54 5.22 -8.90
N ILE A 29 7.44 6.06 -7.89
CA ILE A 29 6.56 5.84 -6.75
C ILE A 29 5.52 6.94 -6.73
N ARG A 30 4.29 6.59 -6.38
CA ARG A 30 3.21 7.55 -6.21
C ARG A 30 2.85 7.79 -4.75
N GLU A 31 2.39 9.01 -4.46
CA GLU A 31 1.66 9.30 -3.22
C GLU A 31 0.39 8.41 -3.13
N LEU A 32 -0.08 8.17 -1.90
CA LEU A 32 -1.33 7.45 -1.70
C LEU A 32 -2.50 8.31 -2.17
N ASN A 33 -3.42 7.72 -2.92
CA ASN A 33 -4.65 8.36 -3.31
C ASN A 33 -5.73 8.19 -2.21
N VAL A 34 -6.87 8.86 -2.38
CA VAL A 34 -8.00 8.80 -1.42
C VAL A 34 -8.52 7.36 -1.23
N GLY A 35 -8.53 6.55 -2.29
CA GLY A 35 -8.92 5.15 -2.24
C GLY A 35 -7.95 4.27 -1.44
N ASP A 36 -6.64 4.47 -1.62
CA ASP A 36 -5.62 3.76 -0.84
C ASP A 36 -5.72 4.12 0.65
N MET A 37 -5.96 5.40 0.95
CA MET A 37 -6.18 5.87 2.31
C MET A 37 -7.44 5.25 2.92
N ASN A 38 -8.54 5.19 2.17
CA ASN A 38 -9.76 4.52 2.61
C ASN A 38 -9.51 3.04 2.91
N ARG A 39 -8.73 2.34 2.08
CA ARG A 39 -8.33 0.95 2.34
C ARG A 39 -7.45 0.83 3.58
N SER A 40 -6.47 1.71 3.76
CA SER A 40 -5.61 1.71 4.95
C SER A 40 -6.44 1.85 6.23
N LEU A 41 -7.46 2.71 6.22
CA LEU A 41 -8.34 2.95 7.34
C LEU A 41 -9.36 1.83 7.60
N TYR A 42 -9.97 1.27 6.54
CA TYR A 42 -11.15 0.41 6.67
C TYR A 42 -11.02 -0.97 6.03
N GLY A 43 -10.08 -1.15 5.10
CA GLY A 43 -9.84 -2.41 4.39
C GLY A 43 -8.93 -3.38 5.13
N GLN A 44 -8.14 -2.90 6.10
CA GLN A 44 -7.18 -3.74 6.82
C GLN A 44 -7.86 -4.87 7.59
N GLN A 45 -9.00 -4.60 8.24
CA GLN A 45 -9.71 -5.63 9.00
C GLN A 45 -10.14 -6.80 8.12
N LYS A 46 -10.69 -6.52 6.93
CA LYS A 46 -11.07 -7.54 5.95
C LYS A 46 -9.89 -8.42 5.54
N VAL A 47 -8.76 -7.80 5.18
CA VAL A 47 -7.53 -8.52 4.81
C VAL A 47 -7.06 -9.42 5.95
N MET A 48 -7.10 -8.91 7.19
CA MET A 48 -6.71 -9.68 8.37
C MET A 48 -7.66 -10.84 8.62
N CYS A 49 -8.97 -10.68 8.37
CA CYS A 49 -9.92 -11.78 8.47
C CYS A 49 -9.60 -12.89 7.46
N GLU A 50 -9.40 -12.53 6.20
CA GLU A 50 -9.05 -13.47 5.12
C GLU A 50 -7.73 -14.22 5.43
N LEU A 51 -6.74 -13.50 5.94
CA LEU A 51 -5.47 -14.10 6.38
C LEU A 51 -5.65 -15.04 7.57
N ALA A 52 -6.49 -14.69 8.54
CA ALA A 52 -6.75 -15.53 9.70
C ALA A 52 -7.41 -16.86 9.26
N GLU A 53 -8.42 -16.77 8.40
CA GLU A 53 -9.12 -17.94 7.86
C GLU A 53 -8.17 -18.82 7.05
N ALA A 54 -7.31 -18.23 6.21
CA ALA A 54 -6.26 -18.96 5.48
C ALA A 54 -5.24 -19.63 6.41
N GLN A 55 -5.01 -19.07 7.60
CA GLN A 55 -4.16 -19.64 8.65
C GLN A 55 -4.90 -20.66 9.54
N GLY A 56 -6.17 -20.96 9.24
CA GLY A 56 -6.99 -21.92 9.98
C GLY A 56 -7.57 -21.38 11.29
N ILE A 57 -7.58 -20.05 11.48
CA ILE A 57 -8.16 -19.40 12.65
C ILE A 57 -9.67 -19.21 12.38
N VAL A 58 -10.49 -19.80 13.25
CA VAL A 58 -11.96 -19.60 13.21
C VAL A 58 -12.29 -18.28 13.90
N LEU A 59 -12.79 -17.31 13.14
CA LEU A 59 -13.12 -15.98 13.63
C LEU A 59 -14.52 -15.93 14.24
N ASN A 60 -14.64 -15.21 15.37
CA ASN A 60 -15.91 -14.96 16.02
C ASN A 60 -16.47 -13.61 15.60
N TYR A 61 -17.29 -13.58 14.54
CA TYR A 61 -17.91 -12.36 14.04
C TYR A 61 -19.04 -11.81 14.93
N ASP A 62 -19.59 -12.64 15.82
CA ASP A 62 -20.68 -12.26 16.73
C ASP A 62 -20.19 -11.50 17.97
N ASN A 63 -18.88 -11.54 18.26
CA ASN A 63 -18.26 -10.84 19.36
C ASN A 63 -17.11 -9.93 18.86
N PRO A 64 -17.36 -8.61 18.71
CA PRO A 64 -16.35 -7.67 18.22
C PRO A 64 -15.06 -7.62 19.05
N GLU A 65 -15.13 -7.77 20.38
CA GLU A 65 -13.94 -7.73 21.24
C GLU A 65 -13.06 -8.97 21.03
N GLU A 66 -13.69 -10.15 20.93
CA GLU A 66 -12.96 -11.38 20.65
C GLU A 66 -12.40 -11.37 19.22
N LEU A 67 -13.15 -10.86 18.24
CA LEU A 67 -12.67 -10.69 16.87
C LEU A 67 -11.39 -9.84 16.82
N VAL A 68 -11.38 -8.67 17.47
CA VAL A 68 -10.20 -7.80 17.52
C VAL A 68 -9.01 -8.53 18.15
N LYS A 69 -9.24 -9.27 19.23
CA LYS A 69 -8.19 -10.05 19.90
C LYS A 69 -7.67 -11.19 19.03
N GLN A 70 -8.52 -11.86 18.27
CA GLN A 70 -8.12 -12.90 17.31
C GLN A 70 -7.28 -12.28 16.19
N LEU A 71 -7.74 -11.18 15.58
CA LEU A 71 -7.03 -10.49 14.51
C LEU A 71 -5.69 -9.89 14.95
N SER A 72 -5.54 -9.52 16.22
CA SER A 72 -4.26 -9.01 16.75
C SER A 72 -3.10 -10.01 16.68
N LYS A 73 -3.41 -11.30 16.55
CA LYS A 73 -2.43 -12.40 16.44
C LYS A 73 -2.14 -12.80 15.00
N VAL A 74 -2.91 -12.28 14.04
CA VAL A 74 -2.77 -12.61 12.63
C VAL A 74 -1.57 -11.86 12.08
N TYR A 75 -0.76 -12.54 11.30
CA TYR A 75 0.38 -11.96 10.61
C TYR A 75 0.08 -11.85 9.12
N ASP A 76 0.31 -10.67 8.52
CA ASP A 76 0.33 -10.50 7.07
C ASP A 76 1.76 -10.72 6.55
N PRO A 77 2.08 -11.88 5.93
CA PRO A 77 3.41 -12.17 5.43
C PRO A 77 3.84 -11.23 4.29
N TYR A 78 2.89 -10.55 3.66
CA TYR A 78 3.14 -9.69 2.51
C TYR A 78 2.97 -8.20 2.84
N ARG A 79 2.95 -7.80 4.11
CA ARG A 79 2.66 -6.41 4.49
C ARG A 79 3.57 -5.38 3.81
N LEU A 80 4.87 -5.66 3.70
CA LEU A 80 5.83 -4.79 3.02
C LEU A 80 5.65 -4.84 1.50
N ALA A 81 5.56 -6.04 0.92
CA ALA A 81 5.30 -6.23 -0.51
C ALA A 81 4.02 -5.52 -0.96
N ARG A 82 2.96 -5.56 -0.15
CA ARG A 82 1.69 -4.90 -0.40
C ARG A 82 1.83 -3.37 -0.40
N ASN A 83 2.62 -2.82 0.52
CA ASN A 83 2.92 -1.38 0.53
C ASN A 83 3.73 -0.96 -0.71
N LEU A 84 4.67 -1.79 -1.15
CA LEU A 84 5.42 -1.57 -2.38
C LEU A 84 4.49 -1.61 -3.61
N ALA A 85 3.65 -2.64 -3.75
CA ALA A 85 2.68 -2.77 -4.84
C ALA A 85 1.67 -1.61 -4.90
N LEU A 86 1.30 -1.04 -3.75
CA LEU A 86 0.41 0.14 -3.70
C LEU A 86 1.05 1.40 -4.30
N ARG A 87 2.38 1.52 -4.27
CA ARG A 87 3.08 2.77 -4.60
C ARG A 87 3.96 2.68 -5.82
N LEU A 88 4.56 1.54 -6.10
CA LEU A 88 5.47 1.33 -7.23
C LEU A 88 4.66 1.32 -8.54
N CYS A 89 4.94 2.28 -9.41
CA CYS A 89 4.15 2.56 -10.60
C CYS A 89 5.01 2.89 -11.82
N ASP A 90 4.36 2.93 -12.97
CA ASP A 90 4.92 3.47 -14.22
C ASP A 90 4.91 5.01 -14.23
N ALA A 91 5.34 5.60 -15.35
CA ALA A 91 5.41 7.05 -15.54
C ALA A 91 4.03 7.75 -15.59
N ASP A 92 2.96 6.98 -15.81
CA ASP A 92 1.58 7.47 -15.85
C ASP A 92 0.87 7.32 -14.49
N GLY A 93 1.55 6.68 -13.52
CA GLY A 93 1.03 6.44 -12.17
C GLY A 93 0.21 5.16 -12.04
N ASN A 94 0.25 4.25 -13.02
CA ASN A 94 -0.37 2.93 -12.92
C ASN A 94 0.54 1.99 -12.13
N ASN A 95 0.00 1.31 -11.13
CA ASN A 95 0.79 0.38 -10.32
C ASN A 95 1.33 -0.77 -11.18
N LEU A 96 2.60 -1.13 -10.97
CA LEU A 96 3.25 -2.22 -11.71
C LEU A 96 2.82 -3.61 -11.23
N PHE A 97 2.30 -3.68 -10.01
CA PHE A 97 1.88 -4.91 -9.34
C PHE A 97 0.49 -4.71 -8.74
N ASP A 98 -0.30 -5.78 -8.74
CA ASP A 98 -1.55 -5.82 -8.01
C ASP A 98 -1.29 -6.21 -6.56
N PHE A 99 -1.63 -5.28 -5.66
CA PHE A 99 -1.44 -5.42 -4.23
C PHE A 99 -2.46 -6.38 -3.58
N GLU A 100 -3.45 -6.88 -4.32
CA GLU A 100 -4.37 -7.95 -3.91
C GLU A 100 -3.99 -9.32 -4.49
N ASN A 101 -3.15 -9.35 -5.52
CA ASN A 101 -2.71 -10.58 -6.17
C ASN A 101 -1.58 -11.24 -5.38
N VAL A 102 -1.78 -12.49 -4.96
CA VAL A 102 -0.81 -13.22 -4.13
C VAL A 102 0.49 -13.53 -4.88
N ASP A 103 0.43 -13.82 -6.18
CA ASP A 103 1.62 -14.13 -6.98
C ASP A 103 2.53 -12.90 -7.11
N ASP A 104 1.95 -11.72 -7.33
CA ASP A 104 2.67 -10.45 -7.34
C ASP A 104 3.30 -10.14 -5.99
N LEU A 105 2.54 -10.33 -4.90
CA LEU A 105 3.06 -10.14 -3.54
C LEU A 105 4.19 -11.11 -3.21
N GLU A 106 4.11 -12.36 -3.66
CA GLU A 106 5.16 -13.34 -3.50
C GLU A 106 6.41 -12.95 -4.31
N ALA A 107 6.25 -12.52 -5.56
CA ALA A 107 7.35 -12.03 -6.39
C ALA A 107 8.06 -10.83 -5.74
N LEU A 108 7.30 -9.86 -5.23
CA LEU A 108 7.84 -8.70 -4.53
C LEU A 108 8.55 -9.07 -3.22
N SER A 109 8.05 -10.07 -2.49
CA SER A 109 8.65 -10.52 -1.22
C SER A 109 10.04 -11.15 -1.37
N ARG A 110 10.39 -11.57 -2.59
CA ARG A 110 11.67 -12.20 -2.94
C ARG A 110 12.71 -11.21 -3.46
N LEU A 111 12.36 -9.92 -3.58
CA LEU A 111 13.29 -8.89 -3.98
C LEU A 111 14.35 -8.63 -2.90
N ASP A 112 15.51 -8.12 -3.31
CA ASP A 112 16.57 -7.71 -2.39
C ASP A 112 16.08 -6.62 -1.44
N LYS A 113 16.59 -6.64 -0.20
CA LYS A 113 16.24 -5.64 0.84
C LYS A 113 16.49 -4.19 0.39
N SER A 114 17.43 -3.97 -0.52
CA SER A 114 17.77 -2.67 -1.08
C SER A 114 16.57 -2.00 -1.76
N VAL A 115 15.66 -2.79 -2.36
CA VAL A 115 14.42 -2.27 -2.97
C VAL A 115 13.53 -1.62 -1.92
N SER A 116 13.36 -2.28 -0.77
CA SER A 116 12.58 -1.75 0.34
C SER A 116 13.24 -0.54 1.01
N GLU A 117 14.57 -0.51 1.07
CA GLU A 117 15.35 0.60 1.63
C GLU A 117 15.22 1.86 0.75
N GLU A 118 15.35 1.71 -0.58
CA GLU A 118 15.20 2.82 -1.54
C GLU A 118 13.77 3.39 -1.50
N LEU A 119 12.75 2.53 -1.46
CA LEU A 119 11.36 2.96 -1.27
C LEU A 119 11.22 3.75 0.03
N SER A 120 11.73 3.21 1.14
CA SER A 120 11.61 3.85 2.45
C SER A 120 12.29 5.22 2.47
N SER A 121 13.49 5.33 1.91
CA SER A 121 14.21 6.60 1.79
C SER A 121 13.43 7.60 0.94
N ALA A 122 12.89 7.15 -0.19
CA ALA A 122 12.13 8.01 -1.08
C ALA A 122 10.84 8.55 -0.42
N LEU A 123 10.26 7.81 0.52
CA LEU A 123 9.10 8.23 1.33
C LEU A 123 9.49 9.12 2.52
N MET A 124 10.65 8.90 3.14
CA MET A 124 11.13 9.72 4.27
C MET A 124 11.51 11.14 3.87
N ASP A 125 11.95 11.36 2.63
CA ASP A 125 12.18 12.70 2.09
C ASP A 125 10.92 13.59 2.07
N GLU A 126 9.72 13.02 2.30
CA GLU A 126 8.45 13.75 2.38
C GLU A 126 8.15 14.31 3.78
N GLU A 127 8.80 13.81 4.84
CA GLU A 127 8.61 14.39 6.18
C GLU A 127 9.36 15.73 6.29
N PRO A 128 8.69 16.83 6.69
CA PRO A 128 9.38 18.10 6.87
C PRO A 128 10.46 17.94 7.93
N LYS A 129 11.72 18.24 7.57
CA LYS A 129 12.79 18.44 8.55
C LYS A 129 12.39 19.65 9.40
N ASN A 130 11.93 19.39 10.62
CA ASN A 130 11.64 20.42 11.63
C ASN A 130 12.81 21.37 11.85
#